data_AF-A0A6A3H7S1-F1
#
_entry.id   AF-A0A6A3H7S1-F1
#
_cell.length_a   1.000
_cell.length_b   1.000
_cell.length_c   1.000
_cell.angle_alpha   90.00
_cell.angle_beta   90.00
_cell.angle_gamma   90.00
#
_symmetry.space_group_name_H-M   'P 1'
#
loop_
_entity.id
_entity.type
_entity.pdbx_description
1 polymer ?
#
loop_
_entity_poly.entity_id
_entity_poly.type
_entity_poly.pdbx_seq_one_letter_code
_entity_poly.pdbx_strand_id
1 'polypeptide(L)'
;MELLPFRGRVLVSVLAVFALLVVGKSAASSRWQYSPGFFVQGDPSRPLPASNAPRMGLVEGKTWGDVHAAMDAKRVSGVRSKLVVFLRHGEGIHNVAIEKYGSDAWNSYYCKLPEFLDAPLTSRGIQQANEASQRLNTEVNRGLHLELVLISPLERALKTFTIAYQGQTNISSKPLELPREILGVDTCDERRSISEKKRQYPELDFGDFESDGDPWWTPDHRETESELETRANKFLEILFSNMSAQRVGVVSHSVFGAALLRVIGHREYSLGTAEFLPLLIEEPTIS
;
A
#
# COMPACT_ATOMS: atom_id res chain seq x y z
N MET A 1 1.66 35.15 -50.48
CA MET A 1 2.06 33.89 -49.82
C MET A 1 1.58 33.99 -48.39
N GLU A 2 0.38 33.49 -48.14
CA GLU A 2 -0.27 33.52 -46.82
C GLU A 2 0.37 32.48 -45.90
N LEU A 3 0.63 32.90 -44.65
CA LEU A 3 1.11 32.07 -43.56
C LEU A 3 -0.07 31.34 -42.92
N LEU A 4 -0.09 30.01 -43.00
CA LEU A 4 -1.00 29.16 -42.24
C LEU A 4 -0.45 28.89 -40.83
N PRO A 5 -1.26 29.01 -39.75
CA PRO A 5 -0.80 28.71 -38.41
C PRO A 5 -0.90 27.21 -38.10
N PHE A 6 0.21 26.63 -37.65
CA PHE A 6 0.28 25.25 -37.16
C PHE A 6 -0.41 25.16 -35.80
N ARG A 7 -1.69 24.76 -35.78
CA ARG A 7 -2.40 24.39 -34.54
C ARG A 7 -2.02 22.96 -34.16
N GLY A 8 -0.97 22.82 -33.34
CA GLY A 8 -0.68 21.57 -32.65
C GLY A 8 -1.76 21.28 -31.61
N ARG A 9 -2.60 20.26 -31.85
CA ARG A 9 -3.47 19.68 -30.84
C ARG A 9 -2.59 18.97 -29.82
N VAL A 10 -2.56 19.47 -28.59
CA VAL A 10 -2.04 18.72 -27.44
C VAL A 10 -3.02 17.58 -27.18
N LEU A 11 -2.66 16.38 -27.62
CA LEU A 11 -3.36 15.16 -27.25
C LEU A 11 -2.92 14.83 -25.82
N VAL A 12 -3.81 15.04 -24.85
CA VAL A 12 -3.62 14.54 -23.49
C VAL A 12 -3.77 13.02 -23.57
N SER A 13 -2.64 12.32 -23.74
CA SER A 13 -2.59 10.87 -23.67
C SER A 13 -2.81 10.44 -22.22
N VAL A 14 -4.03 10.00 -21.92
CA VAL A 14 -4.33 9.21 -20.73
C VAL A 14 -3.59 7.88 -20.90
N LEU A 15 -2.46 7.71 -20.20
CA LEU A 15 -1.74 6.44 -20.16
C LEU A 15 -2.63 5.40 -19.47
N ALA A 16 -3.20 4.49 -20.26
CA ALA A 16 -3.71 3.23 -19.76
C ALA A 16 -2.50 2.36 -19.37
N VAL A 17 -2.38 2.06 -18.08
CA VAL A 17 -1.55 0.95 -17.61
C VAL A 17 -2.19 -0.31 -18.19
N PHE A 18 -1.49 -1.02 -19.06
CA PHE A 18 -1.95 -2.31 -19.58
C PHE A 18 -2.01 -3.31 -18.42
N ALA A 19 -3.19 -3.51 -17.87
CA ALA A 19 -3.53 -4.72 -17.15
C ALA A 19 -3.53 -5.86 -18.18
N LEU A 20 -2.63 -6.83 -18.02
CA LEU A 20 -2.75 -8.09 -18.75
C LEU A 20 -4.06 -8.76 -18.30
N LEU A 21 -5.07 -8.69 -19.17
CA LEU A 21 -6.30 -9.49 -19.03
C LEU A 21 -5.96 -10.96 -19.26
N VAL A 22 -5.67 -11.68 -18.19
CA VAL A 22 -5.80 -13.13 -18.16
C VAL A 22 -7.22 -13.45 -17.74
N VAL A 23 -8.03 -13.85 -18.72
CA VAL A 23 -9.37 -14.40 -18.46
C VAL A 23 -9.20 -15.78 -17.81
N GLY A 24 -9.58 -15.86 -16.54
CA GLY A 24 -10.15 -17.06 -15.92
C GLY A 24 -9.20 -18.19 -15.56
N LYS A 25 -8.65 -18.12 -14.33
CA LYS A 25 -8.73 -19.26 -13.42
C LYS A 25 -9.53 -18.81 -12.20
N SER A 26 -10.55 -19.59 -11.84
CA SER A 26 -11.28 -19.45 -10.57
C SER A 26 -10.26 -19.20 -9.46
N ALA A 27 -10.36 -18.04 -8.80
CA ALA A 27 -9.61 -17.79 -7.58
C ALA A 27 -9.87 -18.97 -6.65
N ALA A 28 -8.81 -19.60 -6.14
CA ALA A 28 -8.96 -20.46 -4.99
C ALA A 28 -9.72 -19.63 -3.94
N SER A 29 -10.81 -20.17 -3.37
CA SER A 29 -11.62 -19.48 -2.38
C SER A 29 -10.70 -18.95 -1.28
N SER A 30 -10.42 -17.65 -1.30
CA SER A 30 -9.63 -17.01 -0.27
C SER A 30 -10.36 -17.13 1.06
N ARG A 31 -9.60 -17.41 2.12
CA ARG A 31 -10.09 -17.36 3.51
C ARG A 31 -10.55 -15.96 3.90
N TRP A 32 -10.10 -14.94 3.18
CA TRP A 32 -10.30 -13.53 3.49
C TRP A 32 -11.31 -12.90 2.55
N GLN A 33 -12.15 -12.03 3.09
CA GLN A 33 -13.18 -11.35 2.32
C GLN A 33 -13.19 -9.86 2.61
N TYR A 34 -13.20 -9.05 1.56
CA TYR A 34 -13.48 -7.62 1.66
C TYR A 34 -14.94 -7.40 2.00
N SER A 35 -15.20 -6.54 2.99
CA SER A 35 -16.53 -6.13 3.39
C SER A 35 -16.90 -4.79 2.74
N PRO A 36 -17.81 -4.79 1.74
CA PRO A 36 -18.20 -3.58 1.02
C PRO A 36 -19.15 -2.70 1.85
N GLY A 37 -19.46 -1.51 1.32
CA GLY A 37 -20.51 -0.62 1.83
C GLY A 37 -20.03 0.57 2.66
N PHE A 38 -18.74 0.63 3.01
CA PHE A 38 -18.16 1.76 3.74
C PHE A 38 -17.27 2.64 2.88
N PHE A 39 -16.58 2.08 1.88
CA PHE A 39 -15.57 2.80 1.10
C PHE A 39 -15.88 2.70 -0.40
N VAL A 40 -15.91 3.85 -1.09
CA VAL A 40 -16.31 3.92 -2.51
C VAL A 40 -15.33 3.20 -3.44
N GLN A 41 -14.08 3.02 -3.02
CA GLN A 41 -13.04 2.31 -3.77
C GLN A 41 -13.42 0.83 -4.00
N GLY A 42 -14.20 0.24 -3.09
CA GLY A 42 -14.62 -1.16 -3.15
C GLY A 42 -16.03 -1.39 -3.66
N ASP A 43 -16.76 -0.34 -4.05
CA ASP A 43 -18.13 -0.44 -4.55
C ASP A 43 -18.13 -0.66 -6.08
N PRO A 44 -18.41 -1.87 -6.60
CA PRO A 44 -18.35 -2.16 -8.04
C PRO A 44 -19.44 -1.43 -8.84
N SER A 45 -20.48 -0.88 -8.19
CA SER A 45 -21.54 -0.13 -8.85
C SER A 45 -21.14 1.30 -9.20
N ARG A 46 -19.98 1.76 -8.72
CA ARG A 46 -19.45 3.12 -8.93
C ARG A 46 -18.23 3.14 -9.84
N PRO A 47 -18.00 4.24 -10.58
CA PRO A 47 -16.70 4.50 -11.19
C PRO A 47 -15.57 4.48 -10.15
N LEU A 48 -14.36 4.09 -10.55
CA LEU A 48 -13.20 4.23 -9.67
C LEU A 48 -13.04 5.71 -9.28
N PRO A 49 -12.92 6.04 -7.99
CA PRO A 49 -12.64 7.41 -7.58
C PRO A 49 -11.22 7.80 -8.01
N ALA A 50 -10.98 9.11 -8.10
CA ALA A 50 -9.62 9.63 -8.21
C ALA A 50 -8.82 9.32 -6.93
N SER A 51 -7.49 9.26 -7.08
CA SER A 51 -6.58 9.07 -5.95
C SER A 51 -6.80 10.13 -4.86
N ASN A 52 -6.67 9.72 -3.59
CA ASN A 52 -6.92 10.55 -2.42
C ASN A 52 -8.37 11.03 -2.34
N ALA A 53 -9.31 10.12 -2.58
CA ALA A 53 -10.74 10.38 -2.43
C ALA A 53 -11.06 11.09 -1.09
N PRO A 54 -11.98 12.07 -1.07
CA PRO A 54 -12.38 12.74 0.16
C PRO A 54 -12.75 11.74 1.26
N ARG A 55 -12.43 12.07 2.52
CA ARG A 55 -12.72 11.20 3.67
C ARG A 55 -12.12 9.79 3.57
N MET A 56 -10.97 9.65 2.88
CA MET A 56 -10.37 8.35 2.54
C MET A 56 -11.35 7.42 1.78
N GLY A 57 -12.34 8.00 1.11
CA GLY A 57 -13.36 7.28 0.36
C GLY A 57 -14.53 6.76 1.19
N LEU A 58 -14.71 7.18 2.45
CA LEU A 58 -15.96 6.91 3.18
C LEU A 58 -17.18 7.33 2.35
N VAL A 59 -18.15 6.42 2.22
CA VAL A 59 -19.41 6.66 1.52
C VAL A 59 -20.17 7.80 2.20
N GLU A 60 -20.84 8.63 1.41
CA GLU A 60 -21.65 9.75 1.92
C GLU A 60 -22.66 9.28 2.98
N GLY A 61 -22.75 10.02 4.09
CA GLY A 61 -23.58 9.68 5.24
C GLY A 61 -22.99 8.64 6.19
N LYS A 62 -21.85 8.01 5.87
CA LYS A 62 -21.12 7.12 6.79
C LYS A 62 -20.06 7.86 7.59
N THR A 63 -19.84 7.38 8.80
CA THR A 63 -18.82 7.85 9.74
C THR A 63 -17.86 6.71 10.10
N TRP A 64 -16.70 7.05 10.68
CA TRP A 64 -15.83 6.04 11.29
C TRP A 64 -16.53 5.29 12.42
N GLY A 65 -17.44 5.94 13.14
CA GLY A 65 -18.30 5.30 14.15
C GLY A 65 -19.14 4.17 13.57
N ASP A 66 -19.70 4.34 12.37
CA ASP A 66 -20.47 3.29 11.69
C ASP A 66 -19.59 2.10 11.29
N VAL A 67 -18.34 2.35 10.86
CA VAL A 67 -17.36 1.30 10.56
C VAL A 67 -17.06 0.49 11.83
N HIS A 68 -16.77 1.18 12.94
CA HIS A 68 -16.46 0.53 14.23
C HIS A 68 -17.65 -0.27 14.76
N ALA A 69 -18.86 0.29 14.70
CA ALA A 69 -20.08 -0.40 15.12
C ALA A 69 -20.35 -1.66 14.29
N ALA A 70 -20.07 -1.63 12.99
CA ALA A 70 -20.20 -2.82 12.14
C ALA A 70 -19.15 -3.90 12.46
N MET A 71 -17.93 -3.51 12.81
CA MET A 71 -16.92 -4.46 13.31
C MET A 71 -17.35 -5.12 14.61
N ASP A 72 -17.91 -4.34 15.55
CA ASP A 72 -18.42 -4.86 16.82
C ASP A 72 -19.61 -5.82 16.62
N ALA A 73 -20.55 -5.49 15.74
CA ALA A 73 -21.67 -6.36 15.39
C ALA A 73 -21.21 -7.70 14.80
N LYS A 74 -20.22 -7.67 13.90
CA LYS A 74 -19.61 -8.89 13.31
C LYS A 74 -18.92 -9.76 14.36
N ARG A 75 -18.22 -9.12 15.31
CA ARG A 75 -17.60 -9.85 16.43
C ARG A 75 -18.66 -10.59 17.24
N VAL A 76 -19.80 -9.97 17.51
CA VAL A 76 -20.93 -10.61 18.23
C VAL A 76 -21.50 -11.79 17.44
N SER A 77 -21.53 -11.71 16.11
CA SER A 77 -21.97 -12.83 15.24
C SER A 77 -20.87 -13.86 14.96
N GLY A 78 -19.72 -13.80 15.65
CA GLY A 78 -18.63 -14.76 15.49
C GLY A 78 -17.74 -14.56 14.26
N VAL A 79 -17.91 -13.47 13.50
CA VAL A 79 -17.07 -13.14 12.35
C VAL A 79 -15.91 -12.27 12.79
N ARG A 80 -14.67 -12.72 12.54
CA ARG A 80 -13.49 -11.90 12.82
C ARG A 80 -13.35 -10.85 11.72
N SER A 81 -13.13 -9.59 12.12
CA SER A 81 -12.93 -8.50 11.16
C SER A 81 -11.84 -7.55 11.64
N LYS A 82 -11.13 -6.93 10.69
CA LYS A 82 -10.13 -5.90 10.95
C LYS A 82 -10.29 -4.76 9.96
N LEU A 83 -10.09 -3.54 10.45
CA LEU A 83 -9.92 -2.37 9.60
C LEU A 83 -8.44 -2.22 9.30
N VAL A 84 -8.07 -2.37 8.03
CA VAL A 84 -6.72 -2.09 7.52
C VAL A 84 -6.75 -0.75 6.81
N VAL A 85 -6.04 0.25 7.32
CA VAL A 85 -5.85 1.55 6.65
C VAL A 85 -4.51 1.52 5.94
N PHE A 86 -4.53 1.09 4.69
CA PHE A 86 -3.33 0.97 3.87
C PHE A 86 -2.88 2.35 3.40
N LEU A 87 -1.58 2.61 3.37
CA LEU A 87 -0.95 3.82 2.85
C LEU A 87 0.14 3.41 1.86
N ARG A 88 0.00 3.77 0.59
CA ARG A 88 1.12 3.66 -0.35
C ARG A 88 2.16 4.73 -0.02
N HIS A 89 3.45 4.39 -0.09
CA HIS A 89 4.52 5.38 0.06
C HIS A 89 4.38 6.59 -0.89
N GLY A 90 5.00 7.72 -0.53
CA GLY A 90 5.13 8.89 -1.42
C GLY A 90 6.06 8.63 -2.60
N GLU A 91 6.09 9.50 -3.59
CA GLU A 91 6.97 9.37 -4.77
C GLU A 91 8.45 9.14 -4.38
N GLY A 92 9.03 8.06 -4.89
CA GLY A 92 10.45 7.75 -4.77
C GLY A 92 11.21 8.05 -6.06
N ILE A 93 12.54 8.10 -5.97
CA ILE A 93 13.41 8.37 -7.14
C ILE A 93 13.20 7.35 -8.29
N HIS A 94 12.84 6.11 -7.96
CA HIS A 94 12.51 5.07 -8.94
C HIS A 94 11.21 5.39 -9.72
N ASN A 95 10.22 6.04 -9.10
CA ASN A 95 8.99 6.43 -9.80
C ASN A 95 9.29 7.47 -10.88
N VAL A 96 10.12 8.47 -10.56
CA VAL A 96 10.57 9.49 -11.51
C VAL A 96 11.39 8.85 -12.63
N ALA A 97 12.23 7.87 -12.32
CA ALA A 97 13.01 7.15 -13.33
C ALA A 97 12.12 6.32 -14.27
N ILE A 98 11.10 5.62 -13.75
CA ILE A 98 10.13 4.88 -14.57
C ILE A 98 9.38 5.84 -15.49
N GLU A 99 8.91 6.99 -14.98
CA GLU A 99 8.23 8.00 -15.79
C GLU A 99 9.14 8.58 -16.89
N LYS A 100 10.41 8.82 -16.56
CA LYS A 100 11.40 9.40 -17.48
C LYS A 100 11.84 8.43 -18.57
N TYR A 101 12.14 7.18 -18.22
CA TYR A 101 12.77 6.20 -19.12
C TYR A 101 11.77 5.23 -19.75
N GLY A 102 10.56 5.14 -19.20
CA GLY A 102 9.56 4.15 -19.60
C GLY A 102 9.82 2.77 -18.99
N SER A 103 8.74 2.00 -18.84
CA SER A 103 8.75 0.70 -18.17
C SER A 103 9.70 -0.31 -18.81
N ASP A 104 9.81 -0.33 -20.15
CA ASP A 104 10.65 -1.30 -20.85
C ASP A 104 12.15 -1.07 -20.56
N ALA A 105 12.59 0.18 -20.61
CA ALA A 105 13.98 0.53 -20.30
C ALA A 105 14.28 0.36 -18.81
N TRP A 106 13.30 0.68 -17.94
CA TRP A 106 13.40 0.42 -16.51
C TRP A 106 13.66 -1.06 -16.23
N ASN A 107 12.75 -1.93 -16.68
CA ASN A 107 12.80 -3.37 -16.43
C ASN A 107 14.04 -4.05 -17.03
N SER A 108 14.53 -3.53 -18.16
CA SER A 108 15.68 -4.13 -18.85
C SER A 108 17.02 -3.76 -18.20
N TYR A 109 17.17 -2.50 -17.75
CA TYR A 109 18.45 -1.92 -17.38
C TYR A 109 18.41 -1.15 -16.06
N TYR A 110 17.62 -0.07 -15.97
CA TYR A 110 17.75 0.89 -14.86
C TYR A 110 17.39 0.28 -13.50
N CYS A 111 16.45 -0.67 -13.45
CA CYS A 111 16.00 -1.26 -12.20
C CYS A 111 17.10 -2.00 -11.42
N LYS A 112 18.21 -2.37 -12.09
CA LYS A 112 19.35 -3.09 -11.50
C LYS A 112 20.47 -2.17 -11.03
N LEU A 113 20.35 -0.86 -11.24
CA LEU A 113 21.42 0.08 -10.94
C LEU A 113 21.50 0.35 -9.43
N PRO A 114 22.71 0.46 -8.84
CA PRO A 114 22.88 0.70 -7.41
C PRO A 114 22.36 2.07 -6.97
N GLU A 115 22.22 3.04 -7.88
CA GLU A 115 21.63 4.36 -7.60
C GLU A 115 20.15 4.29 -7.17
N PHE A 116 19.45 3.19 -7.47
CA PHE A 116 18.08 2.96 -7.04
C PHE A 116 17.97 2.07 -5.80
N LEU A 117 19.08 1.56 -5.26
CA LEU A 117 19.09 0.70 -4.08
C LEU A 117 18.24 1.30 -2.97
N ASP A 118 17.24 0.55 -2.50
CA ASP A 118 16.34 0.95 -1.40
C ASP A 118 15.82 2.39 -1.58
N ALA A 119 15.30 2.67 -2.78
CA ALA A 119 15.08 4.02 -3.29
C ALA A 119 14.41 4.98 -2.28
N PRO A 120 15.04 6.15 -1.97
CA PRO A 120 14.46 7.15 -1.09
C PRO A 120 13.31 7.94 -1.76
N LEU A 121 12.56 8.66 -0.93
CA LEU A 121 11.56 9.64 -1.39
C LEU A 121 12.22 10.83 -2.12
N THR A 122 11.51 11.36 -3.11
CA THR A 122 11.84 12.68 -3.70
C THR A 122 11.34 13.81 -2.80
N SER A 123 11.72 15.06 -3.10
CA SER A 123 11.13 16.23 -2.43
C SER A 123 9.60 16.29 -2.60
N ARG A 124 9.09 15.86 -3.77
CA ARG A 124 7.65 15.72 -4.01
C ARG A 124 7.06 14.59 -3.16
N GLY A 125 7.73 13.45 -3.05
CA GLY A 125 7.31 12.36 -2.15
C GLY A 125 7.22 12.79 -0.68
N ILE A 126 8.14 13.63 -0.23
CA ILE A 126 8.10 14.23 1.12
C ILE A 126 6.89 15.17 1.26
N GLN A 127 6.60 16.01 0.26
CA GLN A 127 5.40 16.85 0.27
C GLN A 127 4.12 16.01 0.33
N GLN A 128 4.03 14.98 -0.51
CA GLN A 128 2.90 14.06 -0.53
C GLN A 128 2.68 13.36 0.82
N ALA A 129 3.75 12.96 1.51
CA ALA A 129 3.67 12.38 2.85
C ALA A 129 3.19 13.41 3.90
N ASN A 130 3.56 14.69 3.78
CA ASN A 130 3.03 15.76 4.65
C ASN A 130 1.53 15.98 4.42
N GLU A 131 1.08 15.97 3.17
CA GLU A 131 -0.36 16.04 2.85
C GLU A 131 -1.12 14.82 3.37
N ALA A 132 -0.52 13.63 3.29
CA ALA A 132 -1.06 12.42 3.91
C ALA A 132 -1.17 12.59 5.44
N SER A 133 -0.19 13.23 6.10
CA SER A 133 -0.28 13.55 7.53
C SER A 133 -1.50 14.41 7.85
N GLN A 134 -1.76 15.45 7.05
CA GLN A 134 -2.94 16.31 7.23
C GLN A 134 -4.25 15.53 7.05
N ARG A 135 -4.32 14.66 6.03
CA ARG A 135 -5.47 13.78 5.78
C ARG A 135 -5.71 12.82 6.96
N LEU A 136 -4.65 12.18 7.45
CA LEU A 136 -4.72 11.26 8.59
C LEU A 136 -5.21 11.98 9.85
N ASN A 137 -4.59 13.11 10.21
CA ASN A 137 -4.99 13.89 11.39
C ASN A 137 -6.46 14.33 11.31
N THR A 138 -6.91 14.72 10.11
CA THR A 138 -8.30 15.11 9.87
C THR A 138 -9.26 13.94 10.13
N GLU A 139 -8.96 12.75 9.62
CA GLU A 139 -9.82 11.58 9.83
C GLU A 139 -9.75 11.04 11.25
N VAL A 140 -8.59 11.13 11.92
CA VAL A 140 -8.45 10.81 13.36
C VAL A 140 -9.34 11.72 14.21
N ASN A 141 -9.33 13.03 13.95
CA ASN A 141 -10.23 13.98 14.61
C ASN A 141 -11.72 13.73 14.30
N ARG A 142 -12.01 12.95 13.26
CA ARG A 142 -13.37 12.54 12.86
C ARG A 142 -13.72 11.12 13.32
N GLY A 143 -12.91 10.52 14.19
CA GLY A 143 -13.19 9.23 14.81
C GLY A 143 -12.47 8.02 14.20
N LEU A 144 -11.56 8.22 13.24
CA LEU A 144 -10.63 7.16 12.87
C LEU A 144 -9.73 6.87 14.08
N HIS A 145 -9.64 5.60 14.46
CA HIS A 145 -8.76 5.14 15.51
C HIS A 145 -7.90 4.01 14.97
N LEU A 146 -6.58 4.08 15.15
CA LEU A 146 -5.65 3.01 14.84
C LEU A 146 -4.91 2.61 16.11
N GLU A 147 -4.64 1.32 16.26
CA GLU A 147 -4.00 0.73 17.44
C GLU A 147 -2.56 0.31 17.14
N LEU A 148 -2.28 0.02 15.87
CA LEU A 148 -0.99 -0.48 15.39
C LEU A 148 -0.73 0.05 13.98
N VAL A 149 0.52 0.36 13.67
CA VAL A 149 0.99 0.61 12.29
C VAL A 149 2.08 -0.40 11.93
N LEU A 150 1.86 -1.16 10.86
CA LEU A 150 2.84 -2.05 10.27
C LEU A 150 3.50 -1.34 9.08
N ILE A 151 4.82 -1.42 9.00
CA ILE A 151 5.59 -0.62 8.04
C ILE A 151 6.51 -1.53 7.24
N SER A 152 6.48 -1.42 5.92
CA SER A 152 7.51 -2.05 5.09
C SER A 152 8.91 -1.50 5.44
N PRO A 153 9.96 -2.33 5.54
CA PRO A 153 11.31 -1.89 5.90
C PRO A 153 12.03 -1.09 4.78
N LEU A 154 11.42 -0.97 3.59
CA LEU A 154 11.98 -0.18 2.50
C LEU A 154 11.95 1.31 2.85
N GLU A 155 13.02 2.01 2.47
CA GLU A 155 13.32 3.40 2.84
C GLU A 155 12.16 4.35 2.58
N ARG A 156 11.60 4.29 1.37
CA ARG A 156 10.45 5.12 0.98
C ARG A 156 9.22 4.91 1.86
N ALA A 157 8.98 3.68 2.33
CA ALA A 157 7.84 3.37 3.20
C ALA A 157 8.12 3.84 4.63
N LEU A 158 9.31 3.54 5.19
CA LEU A 158 9.73 4.06 6.50
C LEU A 158 9.67 5.58 6.55
N LYS A 159 10.23 6.26 5.55
CA LYS A 159 10.22 7.73 5.50
C LYS A 159 8.81 8.30 5.33
N THR A 160 7.95 7.65 4.54
CA THR A 160 6.54 8.04 4.42
C THR A 160 5.84 7.90 5.77
N PHE A 161 6.05 6.78 6.47
CA PHE A 161 5.50 6.56 7.81
C PHE A 161 5.93 7.66 8.78
N THR A 162 7.24 7.92 8.91
CA THR A 162 7.78 8.92 9.84
C THR A 162 7.15 10.30 9.63
N ILE A 163 6.87 10.69 8.38
CA ILE A 163 6.24 11.98 8.06
C ILE A 163 4.71 11.92 8.26
N ALA A 164 4.04 10.92 7.68
CA ALA A 164 2.57 10.84 7.69
C ALA A 164 2.03 10.68 9.13
N TYR A 165 2.72 9.91 9.96
CA TYR A 165 2.31 9.59 11.34
C TYR A 165 2.99 10.46 12.41
N GLN A 166 3.73 11.52 12.05
CA GLN A 166 4.47 12.35 13.02
C GLN A 166 3.62 12.92 14.18
N GLY A 167 2.33 13.16 13.95
CA GLY A 167 1.38 13.63 14.96
C GLY A 167 0.66 12.53 15.76
N GLN A 168 0.97 11.26 15.48
CA GLN A 168 0.27 10.08 15.99
C GLN A 168 1.14 9.30 17.00
N THR A 169 1.68 9.99 18.00
CA THR A 169 2.70 9.46 18.93
C THR A 169 2.21 8.34 19.85
N ASN A 170 0.90 8.15 19.97
CA ASN A 170 0.30 7.14 20.86
C ASN A 170 0.00 5.82 20.14
N ILE A 171 0.28 5.72 18.84
CA ILE A 171 0.00 4.53 18.04
C ILE A 171 1.27 3.69 17.98
N SER A 172 1.21 2.47 18.50
CA SER A 172 2.33 1.53 18.38
C SER A 172 2.66 1.28 16.92
N SER A 173 3.95 1.23 16.59
CA SER A 173 4.40 1.02 15.21
C SER A 173 5.55 0.04 15.15
N LYS A 174 5.53 -0.88 14.18
CA LYS A 174 6.62 -1.82 13.96
C LYS A 174 6.90 -2.07 12.47
N PRO A 175 8.17 -2.08 12.05
CA PRO A 175 8.55 -2.62 10.76
C PRO A 175 8.22 -4.12 10.64
N LEU A 176 7.89 -4.57 9.44
CA LEU A 176 7.57 -5.96 9.11
C LEU A 176 7.97 -6.25 7.66
N GLU A 177 8.65 -7.37 7.40
CA GLU A 177 9.11 -7.76 6.05
C GLU A 177 7.95 -8.03 5.07
N LEU A 178 6.84 -8.57 5.56
CA LEU A 178 5.73 -9.05 4.72
C LEU A 178 5.13 -7.99 3.77
N PRO A 179 4.86 -6.73 4.16
CA PRO A 179 4.26 -5.71 3.29
C PRO A 179 5.27 -4.98 2.36
N ARG A 180 6.37 -5.60 1.94
CA ARG A 180 7.28 -5.05 0.91
C ARG A 180 6.65 -5.08 -0.49
N GLU A 181 7.20 -4.28 -1.42
CA GLU A 181 6.86 -4.34 -2.86
C GLU A 181 7.29 -5.69 -3.47
N ILE A 182 7.62 -5.79 -4.76
CA ILE A 182 7.98 -7.07 -5.38
C ILE A 182 9.40 -7.45 -4.95
N LEU A 183 9.62 -8.68 -4.50
CA LEU A 183 10.96 -9.13 -4.13
C LEU A 183 11.83 -9.48 -5.36
N GLY A 184 13.12 -9.15 -5.25
CA GLY A 184 14.18 -9.52 -6.19
C GLY A 184 14.32 -8.64 -7.44
N VAL A 185 15.45 -8.81 -8.14
CA VAL A 185 15.91 -8.14 -9.39
C VAL A 185 15.99 -6.62 -9.34
N ASP A 186 14.94 -5.92 -8.92
CA ASP A 186 14.90 -4.46 -8.83
C ASP A 186 15.58 -4.03 -7.53
N THR A 187 16.69 -3.30 -7.63
CA THR A 187 17.46 -2.83 -6.47
C THR A 187 16.67 -1.85 -5.61
N CYS A 188 15.67 -1.15 -6.19
CA CYS A 188 14.77 -0.33 -5.38
C CYS A 188 13.96 -1.13 -4.38
N ASP A 189 13.79 -2.42 -4.59
CA ASP A 189 13.06 -3.32 -3.70
C ASP A 189 13.98 -4.14 -2.80
N GLU A 190 15.30 -3.94 -2.88
CA GLU A 190 16.30 -4.48 -1.93
C GLU A 190 16.43 -3.51 -0.75
N ARG A 191 16.29 -4.01 0.49
CA ARG A 191 16.44 -3.15 1.68
C ARG A 191 17.91 -3.01 2.07
N ARG A 192 18.30 -1.83 2.55
CA ARG A 192 19.60 -1.65 3.23
C ARG A 192 19.65 -2.41 4.55
N SER A 193 20.86 -2.46 5.13
CA SER A 193 21.12 -3.19 6.38
C SER A 193 20.23 -2.74 7.53
N ILE A 194 19.80 -3.67 8.38
CA ILE A 194 19.02 -3.35 9.58
C ILE A 194 19.81 -2.45 10.52
N SER A 195 21.12 -2.60 10.59
CA SER A 195 22.01 -1.73 11.36
C SER A 195 21.95 -0.27 10.88
N GLU A 196 21.89 -0.02 9.56
CA GLU A 196 21.64 1.33 9.03
C GLU A 196 20.24 1.82 9.39
N LYS A 197 19.22 0.98 9.24
CA LYS A 197 17.83 1.34 9.55
C LYS A 197 17.65 1.71 11.01
N LYS A 198 18.23 0.95 11.95
CA LYS A 198 18.23 1.25 13.39
C LYS A 198 18.88 2.59 13.72
N ARG A 199 19.95 2.96 13.00
CA ARG A 199 20.58 4.29 13.18
C ARG A 199 19.70 5.43 12.65
N GLN A 200 19.00 5.18 11.55
CA GLN A 200 18.18 6.20 10.88
C GLN A 200 16.79 6.37 11.52
N TYR A 201 16.24 5.30 12.09
CA TYR A 201 14.92 5.21 12.70
C TYR A 201 15.01 4.60 14.11
N PRO A 202 15.70 5.27 15.05
CA PRO A 202 15.96 4.72 16.39
C PRO A 202 14.70 4.50 17.24
N GLU A 203 13.57 5.09 16.85
CA GLU A 203 12.27 4.92 17.47
C GLU A 203 11.55 3.62 17.08
N LEU A 204 12.00 2.95 16.02
CA LEU A 204 11.38 1.73 15.51
C LEU A 204 12.15 0.48 15.97
N ASP A 205 11.39 -0.52 16.41
CA ASP A 205 11.96 -1.80 16.82
C ASP A 205 12.11 -2.76 15.63
N PHE A 206 13.35 -3.03 15.24
CA PHE A 206 13.72 -4.01 14.22
C PHE A 206 14.20 -5.35 14.84
N GLY A 207 13.85 -5.64 16.09
CA GLY A 207 14.28 -6.85 16.81
C GLY A 207 13.84 -8.17 16.18
N ASP A 208 12.71 -8.17 15.46
CA ASP A 208 12.15 -9.36 14.80
C ASP A 208 12.82 -9.70 13.45
N PHE A 209 13.82 -8.93 13.01
CA PHE A 209 14.52 -9.17 11.75
C PHE A 209 15.66 -10.18 11.94
N GLU A 210 15.59 -11.29 11.21
CA GLU A 210 16.50 -12.43 11.37
C GLU A 210 17.92 -12.17 10.84
N SER A 211 18.09 -11.19 9.94
CA SER A 211 19.38 -10.89 9.28
C SER A 211 19.60 -9.39 9.11
N ASP A 212 20.86 -8.96 9.25
CA ASP A 212 21.27 -7.57 9.02
C ASP A 212 21.16 -7.20 7.53
N GLY A 213 21.73 -8.02 6.64
CA GLY A 213 21.51 -7.91 5.19
C GLY A 213 20.09 -8.32 4.79
N ASP A 214 19.79 -8.30 3.49
CA ASP A 214 18.46 -8.65 2.96
C ASP A 214 18.44 -10.08 2.41
N PRO A 215 17.94 -11.07 3.18
CA PRO A 215 17.87 -12.45 2.69
C PRO A 215 16.68 -12.72 1.76
N TRP A 216 15.73 -11.78 1.64
CA TRP A 216 14.49 -11.98 0.88
C TRP A 216 14.59 -11.51 -0.56
N TRP A 217 15.55 -10.62 -0.85
CA TRP A 217 15.82 -10.14 -2.20
C TRP A 217 16.92 -10.97 -2.84
N THR A 218 16.72 -11.39 -4.11
CA THR A 218 17.77 -12.03 -4.90
C THR A 218 17.93 -11.32 -6.26
N PRO A 219 19.13 -11.33 -6.87
CA PRO A 219 19.37 -10.63 -8.12
C PRO A 219 18.77 -11.32 -9.35
N ASP A 220 18.32 -12.56 -9.21
CA ASP A 220 18.00 -13.49 -10.30
C ASP A 220 16.55 -13.96 -10.34
N HIS A 221 15.78 -13.78 -9.26
CA HIS A 221 14.37 -14.15 -9.20
C HIS A 221 13.51 -12.94 -8.86
N ARG A 222 12.69 -12.49 -9.82
CA ARG A 222 11.63 -11.51 -9.54
C ARG A 222 10.41 -12.28 -9.07
N GLU A 223 9.93 -11.96 -7.89
CA GLU A 223 8.74 -12.57 -7.31
C GLU A 223 7.55 -12.48 -8.27
N THR A 224 6.92 -13.63 -8.49
CA THR A 224 5.77 -13.79 -9.37
C THR A 224 4.49 -13.31 -8.68
N GLU A 225 3.44 -13.08 -9.47
CA GLU A 225 2.13 -12.73 -8.93
C GLU A 225 1.61 -13.75 -7.89
N SER A 226 1.80 -15.04 -8.15
CA SER A 226 1.37 -16.10 -7.23
C SER A 226 2.16 -16.11 -5.92
N GLU A 227 3.47 -15.82 -5.96
CA GLU A 227 4.30 -15.74 -4.75
C GLU A 227 3.92 -14.51 -3.92
N LEU A 228 3.66 -13.38 -4.59
CA LEU A 228 3.20 -12.16 -3.94
C LEU A 228 1.82 -12.34 -3.28
N GLU A 229 0.88 -13.05 -3.93
CA GLU A 229 -0.41 -13.41 -3.32
C GLU A 229 -0.26 -14.37 -2.15
N THR A 230 0.66 -15.34 -2.23
CA THR A 230 1.02 -16.19 -1.09
C THR A 230 1.56 -15.35 0.07
N ARG A 231 2.43 -14.37 -0.20
CA ARG A 231 2.97 -13.46 0.82
C ARG A 231 1.90 -12.52 1.38
N ALA A 232 0.97 -12.03 0.58
CA ALA A 232 -0.18 -11.24 1.04
C ALA A 232 -1.14 -12.07 1.91
N ASN A 233 -1.39 -13.33 1.57
CA ASN A 233 -2.10 -14.27 2.44
C ASN A 233 -1.36 -14.46 3.77
N LYS A 234 -0.03 -14.65 3.72
CA LYS A 234 0.78 -14.81 4.93
C LYS A 234 0.72 -13.57 5.83
N PHE A 235 0.73 -12.38 5.23
CA PHE A 235 0.52 -11.12 5.93
C PHE A 235 -0.82 -11.11 6.67
N LEU A 236 -1.91 -11.49 6.00
CA LEU A 236 -3.24 -11.56 6.61
C LEU A 236 -3.33 -12.62 7.72
N GLU A 237 -2.70 -13.79 7.55
CA GLU A 237 -2.62 -14.82 8.59
C GLU A 237 -2.00 -14.28 9.87
N ILE A 238 -0.84 -13.63 9.76
CA ILE A 238 -0.13 -13.02 10.90
C ILE A 238 -0.96 -11.90 11.51
N LEU A 239 -1.54 -11.04 10.67
CA LEU A 239 -2.40 -9.94 11.13
C LEU A 239 -3.58 -10.47 11.95
N PHE A 240 -4.28 -11.49 11.47
CA PHE A 240 -5.46 -12.06 12.14
C PHE A 240 -5.14 -12.99 13.30
N SER A 241 -4.02 -13.71 13.27
CA SER A 241 -3.75 -14.77 14.26
C SER A 241 -2.79 -14.32 15.37
N ASN A 242 -1.88 -13.38 15.07
CA ASN A 242 -0.80 -13.00 15.99
C ASN A 242 -0.93 -11.56 16.51
N MET A 243 -1.86 -10.76 15.98
CA MET A 243 -2.03 -9.36 16.38
C MET A 243 -3.43 -9.09 16.95
N SER A 244 -3.47 -8.57 18.18
CA SER A 244 -4.71 -8.20 18.87
C SER A 244 -5.34 -6.91 18.33
N ALA A 245 -4.56 -6.02 17.73
CA ALA A 245 -5.03 -4.76 17.15
C ALA A 245 -6.09 -5.00 16.06
N GLN A 246 -7.25 -4.37 16.17
CA GLN A 246 -8.37 -4.52 15.24
C GLN A 246 -8.35 -3.45 14.14
N ARG A 247 -7.79 -2.28 14.43
CA ARG A 247 -7.61 -1.18 13.48
C ARG A 247 -6.13 -0.94 13.26
N VAL A 248 -5.65 -1.30 12.08
CA VAL A 248 -4.23 -1.38 11.76
C VAL A 248 -3.90 -0.50 10.56
N GLY A 249 -2.97 0.44 10.73
CA GLY A 249 -2.34 1.13 9.61
C GLY A 249 -1.32 0.23 8.94
N VAL A 250 -1.18 0.30 7.61
CA VAL A 250 -0.16 -0.45 6.87
C VAL A 250 0.52 0.47 5.87
N VAL A 251 1.79 0.80 6.08
CA VAL A 251 2.55 1.65 5.14
C VAL A 251 3.38 0.75 4.22
N SER A 252 3.03 0.76 2.93
CA SER A 252 3.47 -0.24 1.96
C SER A 252 3.47 0.33 0.53
N HIS A 253 3.26 -0.52 -0.47
CA HIS A 253 3.60 -0.26 -1.87
C HIS A 253 2.46 -0.68 -2.81
N SER A 254 2.57 -0.28 -4.08
CA SER A 254 1.49 -0.42 -5.07
C SER A 254 1.15 -1.86 -5.41
N VAL A 255 2.16 -2.68 -5.71
CA VAL A 255 1.97 -4.03 -6.24
C VAL A 255 1.61 -4.99 -5.11
N PHE A 256 2.21 -4.84 -3.93
CA PHE A 256 1.74 -5.55 -2.73
C PHE A 256 0.29 -5.18 -2.38
N GLY A 257 -0.07 -3.90 -2.47
CA GLY A 257 -1.46 -3.45 -2.32
C GLY A 257 -2.39 -4.15 -3.31
N ALA A 258 -2.02 -4.22 -4.59
CA ALA A 258 -2.81 -4.93 -5.60
C ALA A 258 -2.99 -6.42 -5.31
N ALA A 259 -1.94 -7.11 -4.86
CA ALA A 259 -2.04 -8.50 -4.43
C ALA A 259 -2.95 -8.68 -3.21
N LEU A 260 -2.85 -7.78 -2.22
CA LEU A 260 -3.73 -7.78 -1.06
C LEU A 260 -5.21 -7.64 -1.48
N LEU A 261 -5.50 -6.73 -2.42
CA LEU A 261 -6.87 -6.55 -2.95
C LEU A 261 -7.40 -7.80 -3.64
N ARG A 262 -6.59 -8.46 -4.49
CA ARG A 262 -6.98 -9.73 -5.12
C ARG A 262 -7.25 -10.82 -4.09
N VAL A 263 -6.37 -10.96 -3.09
CA VAL A 263 -6.52 -11.95 -2.02
C VAL A 263 -7.80 -11.75 -1.22
N ILE A 264 -8.21 -10.52 -0.93
CA ILE A 264 -9.47 -10.28 -0.19
C ILE A 264 -10.71 -10.22 -1.09
N GLY A 265 -10.57 -10.43 -2.40
CA GLY A 265 -11.70 -10.31 -3.35
C GLY A 265 -12.22 -8.88 -3.50
N HIS A 266 -11.38 -7.87 -3.25
CA HIS A 266 -11.70 -6.49 -3.59
C HIS A 266 -11.52 -6.28 -5.10
N ARG A 267 -12.32 -5.39 -5.70
CA ARG A 267 -12.14 -4.98 -7.10
C ARG A 267 -10.74 -4.41 -7.35
N GLU A 268 -10.24 -4.46 -8.57
CA GLU A 268 -8.98 -3.81 -8.89
C GLU A 268 -9.02 -2.31 -8.58
N TYR A 269 -7.96 -1.82 -7.93
CA TYR A 269 -7.77 -0.42 -7.58
C TYR A 269 -6.28 -0.08 -7.63
N SER A 270 -5.93 0.99 -8.35
CA SER A 270 -4.55 1.48 -8.43
C SER A 270 -4.34 2.62 -7.44
N LEU A 271 -3.56 2.36 -6.38
CA LEU A 271 -3.25 3.38 -5.37
C LEU A 271 -2.27 4.39 -5.93
N GLY A 272 -2.56 5.68 -5.81
CA GLY A 272 -1.62 6.77 -6.01
C GLY A 272 -0.59 6.87 -4.88
N THR A 273 0.49 7.60 -5.12
CA THR A 273 1.54 7.86 -4.12
C THR A 273 1.00 8.65 -2.93
N ALA A 274 1.35 8.23 -1.71
CA ALA A 274 0.84 8.79 -0.45
C ALA A 274 -0.70 8.79 -0.33
N GLU A 275 -1.35 7.79 -0.95
CA GLU A 275 -2.78 7.57 -0.84
C GLU A 275 -3.13 6.57 0.26
N PHE A 276 -4.15 6.93 1.05
CA PHE A 276 -4.79 6.01 1.98
C PHE A 276 -5.91 5.21 1.30
N LEU A 277 -5.95 3.91 1.59
CA LEU A 277 -7.01 2.98 1.20
C LEU A 277 -7.47 2.18 2.42
N PRO A 278 -8.60 2.57 3.05
CA PRO A 278 -9.22 1.80 4.10
C PRO A 278 -9.88 0.53 3.54
N LEU A 279 -9.65 -0.59 4.21
CA LEU A 279 -10.15 -1.91 3.87
C LEU A 279 -10.75 -2.54 5.12
N LEU A 280 -12.05 -2.85 5.08
CA LEU A 280 -12.66 -3.69 6.10
C LEU A 280 -12.54 -5.14 5.63
N ILE A 281 -11.71 -5.91 6.30
CA ILE A 281 -11.38 -7.30 5.93
C ILE A 281 -12.01 -8.24 6.95
N GLU A 282 -12.62 -9.29 6.47
CA GLU A 282 -13.27 -10.34 7.25
C GLU A 282 -12.58 -11.67 7.05
N GLU A 283 -12.66 -12.49 8.09
CA GLU A 283 -12.44 -13.91 8.01
C GLU A 283 -13.76 -14.59 8.42
N PRO A 284 -14.57 -15.02 7.43
CA PRO A 284 -15.79 -15.75 7.70
C PRO A 284 -15.48 -17.07 8.43
N THR A 285 -16.31 -17.42 9.40
CA THR A 285 -16.28 -18.75 10.01
C THR A 285 -16.59 -19.78 8.92
N ILE A 286 -15.71 -20.77 8.74
CA ILE A 286 -15.98 -21.93 7.88
C ILE A 286 -17.11 -22.70 8.56
N SER A 287 -18.31 -22.65 7.98
CA SER A 287 -19.47 -23.47 8.38
C SER A 287 -19.27 -24.93 8.01
#